data_AF-A0A0B2VXE6-F1
#
_entry.id   AF-A0A0B2VXE6-F1
#
_cell.length_a   1.000
_cell.length_b   1.000
_cell.length_c   1.000
_cell.angle_alpha   90.00
_cell.angle_beta   90.00
_cell.angle_gamma   90.00
#
_symmetry.space_group_name_H-M   'P 1'
#
loop_
_entity.id
_entity.type
_entity.pdbx_description
1 polymer ?
#
loop_
_entity_poly.entity_id
_entity_poly.type
_entity_poly.pdbx_seq_one_letter_code
_entity_poly.pdbx_strand_id
1 'polypeptide(L)'
;MAVKERRKVAELVEKEAEIQKLWDDAKVFEVDAPDNLKEPKYMVTFPYPYMNGRLHLGHTFTVSKCEFATGYHRLRGQRCLFPFGMHCTGMPIKACADKLKREIEEFGCPPVFPSDDEDEHSVEQTSAADEVIKDKSKGKKSKAVAKAGSAKYQWQIMQSLGLSNAEIAKFADAQHWLRYFPPHCIADLKKMGTKIDWRRAFITTDVNPYYDSFVCWQFRKLRDAKKIDFGKRYTIYSPKDGQPCMDHDRSSGEGVAPQEYTLVKLRVLDPMPPVLSKIDKPVYLVAATLRPETVYGLTNCFLHPDIK
;
A
#
# COMPACT_ATOMS: atom_id res chain seq x y z
N MET A 1 21.66 -8.01 40.40
CA MET A 1 20.23 -8.17 40.75
C MET A 1 19.37 -7.57 39.64
N ALA A 2 18.75 -8.40 38.78
CA ALA A 2 17.63 -8.04 37.89
C ALA A 2 17.12 -9.28 37.12
N VAL A 3 16.61 -10.30 37.83
CA VAL A 3 15.89 -11.46 37.22
C VAL A 3 14.60 -11.68 38.02
N LYS A 4 13.76 -10.65 38.10
CA LYS A 4 12.46 -10.72 38.78
C LYS A 4 11.32 -10.13 37.96
N GLU A 5 11.55 -9.83 36.69
CA GLU A 5 10.56 -9.20 35.82
C GLU A 5 9.97 -10.23 34.85
N ARG A 6 8.62 -10.37 34.88
CA ARG A 6 7.73 -11.08 33.92
C ARG A 6 7.16 -12.46 34.28
N ARG A 7 7.24 -12.95 35.54
CA ARG A 7 6.54 -14.20 35.93
C ARG A 7 5.04 -14.17 35.60
N LYS A 8 4.34 -13.07 35.93
CA LYS A 8 2.90 -12.92 35.66
C LYS A 8 2.57 -12.94 34.16
N VAL A 9 3.43 -12.36 33.33
CA VAL A 9 3.23 -12.35 31.87
C VAL A 9 3.43 -13.76 31.32
N ALA A 10 4.47 -14.47 31.77
CA ALA A 10 4.70 -15.86 31.37
C ALA A 10 3.50 -16.77 31.73
N GLU A 11 2.97 -16.63 32.95
CA GLU A 11 1.76 -17.36 33.38
C GLU A 11 0.53 -17.05 32.51
N LEU A 12 0.36 -15.80 32.05
CA LEU A 12 -0.72 -15.45 31.12
C LEU A 12 -0.50 -16.06 29.74
N VAL A 13 0.71 -15.98 29.19
CA VAL A 13 1.05 -16.55 27.87
C VAL A 13 0.88 -18.07 27.84
N GLU A 14 1.24 -18.76 28.93
CA GLU A 14 1.03 -20.21 29.07
C GLU A 14 -0.46 -20.56 29.02
N LYS A 15 -1.29 -19.87 29.81
CA LYS A 15 -2.74 -20.05 29.82
C LYS A 15 -3.39 -19.69 28.48
N GLU A 16 -2.93 -18.62 27.82
CA GLU A 16 -3.39 -18.24 26.49
C GLU A 16 -3.16 -19.39 25.49
N ALA A 17 -1.96 -19.99 25.50
CA ALA A 17 -1.63 -21.11 24.60
C ALA A 17 -2.50 -22.34 24.87
N GLU A 18 -2.74 -22.69 26.14
CA GLU A 18 -3.63 -23.79 26.53
C GLU A 18 -5.06 -23.59 26.01
N ILE A 19 -5.63 -22.41 26.26
CA ILE A 19 -7.01 -22.09 25.85
C ILE A 19 -7.14 -21.99 24.32
N GLN A 20 -6.16 -21.38 23.64
CA GLN A 20 -6.13 -21.29 22.18
C GLN A 20 -6.11 -22.68 21.54
N LYS A 21 -5.32 -23.61 22.10
CA LYS A 21 -5.30 -25.00 21.65
C LYS A 21 -6.66 -25.66 21.83
N LEU A 22 -7.30 -25.50 22.99
CA LEU A 22 -8.65 -26.03 23.23
C LEU A 22 -9.68 -25.49 22.23
N TRP A 23 -9.61 -24.20 21.88
CA TRP A 23 -10.49 -23.61 20.88
C TRP A 23 -10.27 -24.15 19.47
N ASP A 24 -9.01 -24.37 19.07
CA ASP A 24 -8.65 -24.93 17.76
C ASP A 24 -9.06 -26.41 17.66
N ASP A 25 -8.75 -27.20 18.69
CA ASP A 25 -9.10 -28.63 18.78
C ASP A 25 -10.62 -28.85 18.74
N ALA A 26 -11.38 -28.02 19.47
CA ALA A 26 -12.84 -28.08 19.49
C ALA A 26 -13.51 -27.30 18.34
N LYS A 27 -12.74 -26.62 17.48
CA LYS A 27 -13.22 -25.88 16.30
C LYS A 27 -14.35 -24.89 16.61
N VAL A 28 -14.29 -24.23 17.77
CA VAL A 28 -15.43 -23.46 18.34
C VAL A 28 -15.84 -22.20 17.55
N PHE A 29 -14.99 -21.77 16.62
CA PHE A 29 -15.23 -20.63 15.73
C PHE A 29 -15.52 -21.03 14.28
N GLU A 30 -15.47 -22.32 13.95
CA GLU A 30 -15.92 -22.83 12.66
C GLU A 30 -17.45 -22.82 12.63
N VAL A 31 -18.04 -22.06 11.70
CA VAL A 31 -19.49 -21.89 11.62
C VAL A 31 -19.98 -22.25 10.23
N ASP A 32 -20.89 -23.20 10.17
CA ASP A 32 -21.62 -23.56 8.96
C ASP A 32 -23.00 -22.91 8.95
N ALA A 33 -23.45 -22.55 7.75
CA ALA A 33 -24.79 -21.99 7.54
C ALA A 33 -25.81 -23.14 7.67
N PRO A 34 -26.80 -23.04 8.58
CA PRO A 34 -27.83 -24.07 8.71
C PRO A 34 -28.85 -23.97 7.58
N ASP A 35 -29.49 -25.09 7.25
CA ASP A 35 -30.57 -25.13 6.26
C ASP A 35 -31.80 -24.30 6.68
N ASN A 36 -32.04 -24.20 7.99
CA ASN A 36 -33.12 -23.38 8.56
C ASN A 36 -32.56 -22.48 9.68
N LEU A 37 -32.40 -21.20 9.37
CA LEU A 37 -31.84 -20.21 10.28
C LEU A 37 -32.91 -19.71 11.27
N LYS A 38 -32.93 -20.26 12.48
CA LYS A 38 -33.81 -19.82 13.58
C LYS A 38 -33.20 -18.72 14.44
N GLU A 39 -31.87 -18.69 14.54
CA GLU A 39 -31.12 -17.73 15.35
C GLU A 39 -30.70 -16.50 14.53
N PRO A 40 -30.68 -15.30 15.13
CA PRO A 40 -30.14 -14.13 14.46
C PRO A 40 -28.65 -14.31 14.13
N LYS A 41 -28.24 -13.89 12.92
CA LYS A 41 -26.85 -13.96 12.47
C LYS A 41 -26.12 -12.62 12.63
N TYR A 42 -24.81 -12.70 12.80
CA TYR A 42 -23.92 -11.54 12.77
C TYR A 42 -22.69 -11.85 11.92
N MET A 43 -22.44 -11.05 10.88
CA MET A 43 -21.26 -11.19 10.04
C MET A 43 -20.47 -9.90 10.13
N VAL A 44 -19.18 -10.02 10.44
CA VAL A 44 -18.26 -8.89 10.46
C VAL A 44 -17.07 -9.20 9.57
N THR A 45 -16.56 -8.19 8.89
CA THR A 45 -15.41 -8.29 8.00
C THR A 45 -14.39 -7.22 8.36
N PHE A 46 -13.13 -7.62 8.38
CA PHE A 46 -12.00 -6.70 8.39
C PHE A 46 -11.47 -6.57 6.95
N PRO A 47 -11.24 -5.36 6.42
CA PRO A 47 -10.59 -5.18 5.13
C PRO A 47 -9.26 -5.93 5.13
N TYR A 48 -9.14 -6.95 4.29
CA TYR A 48 -7.98 -7.83 4.30
C TYR A 48 -6.68 -7.02 4.11
N PRO A 49 -5.64 -7.25 4.94
CA PRO A 49 -4.43 -6.44 4.91
C PRO A 49 -3.48 -6.87 3.78
N TYR A 50 -2.63 -5.96 3.32
CA TYR A 50 -1.57 -6.28 2.36
C TYR A 50 -0.50 -7.20 2.97
N MET A 51 -0.10 -8.23 2.21
CA MET A 51 0.87 -9.25 2.61
C MET A 51 2.31 -8.89 2.22
N ASN A 52 2.67 -7.62 2.29
CA ASN A 52 4.03 -7.13 2.06
C ASN A 52 4.86 -7.02 3.36
N GLY A 53 4.45 -7.70 4.43
CA GLY A 53 5.09 -7.65 5.74
C GLY A 53 4.23 -8.30 6.83
N ARG A 54 4.72 -8.25 8.07
CA ARG A 54 3.92 -8.66 9.24
C ARG A 54 2.91 -7.59 9.64
N LEU A 55 1.83 -8.02 10.29
CA LEU A 55 0.83 -7.11 10.82
C LEU A 55 1.39 -6.29 11.99
N HIS A 56 1.46 -4.97 11.83
CA HIS A 56 1.80 -4.06 12.93
C HIS A 56 0.59 -3.74 13.84
N LEU A 57 0.86 -3.11 14.99
CA LEU A 57 -0.14 -2.79 16.02
C LEU A 57 -1.32 -1.93 15.53
N GLY A 58 -1.11 -1.08 14.52
CA GLY A 58 -2.22 -0.37 13.86
C GLY A 58 -3.28 -1.32 13.26
N HIS A 59 -2.86 -2.46 12.67
CA HIS A 59 -3.80 -3.46 12.17
C HIS A 59 -4.54 -4.14 13.32
N THR A 60 -3.84 -4.51 14.40
CA THR A 60 -4.46 -5.18 15.54
C THR A 60 -5.47 -4.27 16.24
N PHE A 61 -5.19 -2.97 16.34
CA PHE A 61 -6.16 -1.98 16.82
C PHE A 61 -7.45 -2.00 16.00
N THR A 62 -7.37 -2.03 14.67
CA THR A 62 -8.56 -2.05 13.81
C THR A 62 -9.27 -3.41 13.85
N VAL A 63 -8.53 -4.53 13.81
CA VAL A 63 -9.08 -5.90 13.93
C VAL A 63 -9.79 -6.09 15.26
N SER A 64 -9.27 -5.51 16.36
CA SER A 64 -9.85 -5.62 17.70
C SER A 64 -11.32 -5.19 17.74
N LYS A 65 -11.73 -4.24 16.89
CA LYS A 65 -13.13 -3.78 16.82
C LYS A 65 -14.06 -4.89 16.35
N CYS A 66 -13.64 -5.64 15.33
CA CYS A 66 -14.40 -6.79 14.80
C CYS A 66 -14.39 -7.96 15.79
N GLU A 67 -13.24 -8.19 16.44
CA GLU A 67 -13.06 -9.23 17.44
C GLU A 67 -13.96 -9.01 18.67
N PHE A 68 -13.98 -7.80 19.23
CA PHE A 68 -14.84 -7.45 20.36
C PHE A 68 -16.32 -7.52 20.00
N ALA A 69 -16.70 -7.03 18.81
CA ALA A 69 -18.08 -7.12 18.34
C ALA A 69 -18.51 -8.59 18.21
N THR A 70 -17.68 -9.45 17.61
CA THR A 70 -17.95 -10.89 17.49
C THR A 70 -18.15 -11.54 18.85
N GLY A 71 -17.27 -11.25 19.82
CA GLY A 71 -17.41 -11.75 21.19
C GLY A 71 -18.72 -11.33 21.85
N TYR A 72 -19.06 -10.04 21.77
CA TYR A 72 -20.31 -9.49 22.32
C TYR A 72 -21.56 -10.11 21.67
N HIS A 73 -21.59 -10.20 20.34
CA HIS A 73 -22.74 -10.73 19.60
C HIS A 73 -22.93 -12.24 19.84
N ARG A 74 -21.85 -13.01 20.06
CA ARG A 74 -21.94 -14.41 20.50
C ARG A 74 -22.60 -14.54 21.88
N LEU A 75 -22.27 -13.68 22.84
CA LEU A 75 -22.91 -13.67 24.16
C LEU A 75 -24.41 -13.32 24.10
N ARG A 76 -24.82 -12.58 23.07
CA ARG A 76 -26.24 -12.30 22.78
C ARG A 76 -26.99 -13.44 22.09
N GLY A 77 -26.36 -14.61 21.95
CA GLY A 77 -26.94 -15.78 21.28
C GLY A 77 -26.99 -15.65 19.76
N GLN A 78 -26.25 -14.70 19.15
CA GLN A 78 -26.21 -14.60 17.70
C GLN A 78 -25.16 -15.54 17.11
N ARG A 79 -25.49 -16.12 15.95
CA ARG A 79 -24.58 -16.95 15.18
C ARG A 79 -23.58 -16.05 14.44
N CYS A 80 -22.37 -15.94 14.96
CA CYS A 80 -21.38 -15.00 14.47
C CYS A 80 -20.40 -15.64 13.48
N LEU A 81 -20.18 -14.99 12.34
CA LEU A 81 -19.15 -15.33 11.36
C LEU A 81 -18.16 -14.18 11.23
N PHE A 82 -16.89 -14.46 11.53
CA PHE A 82 -15.77 -13.55 11.28
C PHE A 82 -14.76 -14.27 10.37
N PRO A 83 -14.80 -14.07 9.04
CA PRO A 83 -13.80 -14.60 8.13
C PRO A 83 -12.63 -13.61 7.98
N PHE A 84 -11.50 -14.09 7.47
CA PHE A 84 -10.32 -13.25 7.26
C PHE A 84 -9.60 -13.61 5.96
N GLY A 85 -9.45 -12.63 5.07
CA GLY A 85 -8.67 -12.76 3.83
C GLY A 85 -7.29 -12.11 3.94
N MET A 86 -6.42 -12.36 2.97
CA MET A 86 -5.07 -11.80 2.92
C MET A 86 -4.80 -11.20 1.53
N HIS A 87 -4.55 -9.89 1.47
CA HIS A 87 -4.42 -9.17 0.19
C HIS A 87 -3.01 -9.36 -0.39
N CYS A 88 -2.93 -10.10 -1.49
CA CYS A 88 -1.68 -10.29 -2.23
C CYS A 88 -1.70 -9.59 -3.60
N THR A 89 -2.86 -9.09 -4.04
CA THR A 89 -3.02 -8.35 -5.30
C THR A 89 -2.51 -6.93 -5.14
N GLY A 90 -1.80 -6.41 -6.15
CA GLY A 90 -1.35 -5.03 -6.20
C GLY A 90 0.17 -4.88 -6.28
N MET A 91 0.62 -3.64 -6.46
CA MET A 91 2.03 -3.32 -6.66
C MET A 91 2.92 -3.36 -5.42
N PRO A 92 2.46 -3.16 -4.16
CA PRO A 92 3.38 -3.06 -3.03
C PRO A 92 4.31 -4.27 -2.86
N ILE A 93 3.82 -5.49 -3.05
CA ILE A 93 4.64 -6.71 -2.94
C ILE A 93 5.68 -6.73 -4.06
N LYS A 94 5.26 -6.47 -5.31
CA LYS A 94 6.13 -6.46 -6.48
C LYS A 94 7.19 -5.36 -6.39
N ALA A 95 6.81 -4.16 -5.97
CA ALA A 95 7.71 -3.03 -5.76
C ALA A 95 8.78 -3.33 -4.69
N CYS A 96 8.39 -3.93 -3.55
CA CYS A 96 9.34 -4.36 -2.53
C CYS A 96 10.28 -5.47 -3.04
N ALA A 97 9.76 -6.44 -3.79
CA ALA A 97 10.57 -7.51 -4.39
C ALA A 97 11.56 -6.97 -5.42
N ASP A 98 11.13 -6.07 -6.30
CA ASP A 98 11.97 -5.46 -7.33
C ASP A 98 13.02 -4.51 -6.73
N LYS A 99 12.67 -3.77 -5.67
CA LYS A 99 13.65 -2.98 -4.89
C LYS A 99 14.72 -3.88 -4.28
N LEU A 100 14.32 -5.00 -3.68
CA LEU A 100 15.25 -5.97 -3.10
C LEU A 100 16.14 -6.62 -4.17
N LYS A 101 15.55 -7.00 -5.31
CA LYS A 101 16.28 -7.57 -6.45
C LYS A 101 17.37 -6.62 -6.94
N ARG A 102 17.04 -5.34 -7.11
CA ARG A 102 18.00 -4.31 -7.49
C ARG A 102 19.10 -4.13 -6.45
N GLU A 103 18.77 -4.08 -5.17
CA GLU A 103 19.77 -3.99 -4.09
C GLU A 103 20.75 -5.18 -4.11
N ILE A 104 20.26 -6.39 -4.41
CA ILE A 104 21.09 -7.59 -4.55
C ILE A 104 21.99 -7.51 -5.79
N GLU A 105 21.46 -7.02 -6.92
CA GLU A 105 22.22 -6.88 -8.17
C GLU A 105 23.30 -5.78 -8.08
N GLU A 106 23.01 -4.67 -7.40
CA GLU A 106 23.92 -3.53 -7.26
C GLU A 106 24.97 -3.72 -6.15
N PHE A 107 24.59 -4.28 -5.00
CA PHE A 107 25.44 -4.33 -3.81
C PHE A 107 25.88 -5.74 -3.39
N GLY A 108 25.36 -6.79 -4.03
CA GLY A 108 25.69 -8.20 -3.75
C GLY A 108 24.76 -8.89 -2.74
N CYS A 109 25.09 -10.14 -2.37
CA CYS A 109 24.33 -10.96 -1.43
C CYS A 109 25.27 -11.69 -0.44
N PRO A 110 25.47 -11.17 0.79
CA PRO A 110 24.80 -10.01 1.40
C PRO A 110 25.25 -8.67 0.78
N PRO A 111 24.36 -7.67 0.71
CA PRO A 111 24.67 -6.37 0.12
C PRO A 111 25.63 -5.57 1.02
N VAL A 112 26.61 -4.94 0.40
CA VAL A 112 27.49 -3.95 1.06
C VAL A 112 27.09 -2.56 0.57
N PHE A 113 26.40 -1.81 1.43
CA PHE A 113 25.93 -0.47 1.10
C PHE A 113 27.03 0.58 1.29
N PRO A 114 27.03 1.67 0.50
CA PRO A 114 27.89 2.82 0.75
C PRO A 114 27.65 3.39 2.16
N SER A 115 28.72 3.85 2.83
CA SER A 115 28.60 4.56 4.10
C SER A 115 27.82 5.86 3.92
N ASP A 116 27.04 6.26 4.94
CA ASP A 116 26.16 7.43 4.91
C ASP A 116 26.88 8.77 4.58
N ASP A 117 28.22 8.80 4.62
CA ASP A 117 29.05 9.96 4.25
C ASP A 117 29.24 10.17 2.73
N GLU A 118 28.98 9.17 1.88
CA GLU A 118 29.20 9.27 0.41
C GLU A 118 27.91 9.56 -0.39
N ASP A 119 26.77 9.68 0.28
CA ASP A 119 25.45 9.56 -0.33
C ASP A 119 24.56 10.81 -0.09
N GLU A 120 25.15 12.00 -0.09
CA GLU A 120 24.43 13.30 -0.15
C GLU A 120 23.80 13.59 -1.54
N HIS A 121 23.88 12.66 -2.50
CA HIS A 121 23.38 12.86 -3.87
C HIS A 121 22.16 12.02 -4.27
N SER A 122 21.43 11.48 -3.29
CA SER A 122 20.07 10.95 -3.52
C SER A 122 19.05 11.51 -2.53
N VAL A 123 19.10 12.82 -2.29
CA VAL A 123 17.93 13.54 -1.79
C VAL A 123 16.95 13.63 -2.95
N GLU A 124 15.84 12.88 -2.87
CA GLU A 124 14.65 13.16 -3.67
C GLU A 124 14.42 14.68 -3.64
N GLN A 125 14.54 15.33 -4.79
CA GLN A 125 14.19 16.73 -4.93
C GLN A 125 12.72 16.89 -4.57
N THR A 126 12.47 17.22 -3.30
CA THR A 126 11.26 17.92 -2.89
C THR A 126 11.31 19.28 -3.57
N SER A 127 10.76 19.34 -4.79
CA SER A 127 10.55 20.60 -5.47
C SER A 127 9.71 21.50 -4.56
N ALA A 128 10.21 22.71 -4.33
CA ALA A 128 9.64 23.76 -3.48
C ALA A 128 8.29 24.34 -3.99
N ALA A 129 7.45 23.52 -4.63
CA ALA A 129 6.14 23.90 -5.15
C ALA A 129 4.97 23.58 -4.19
N ASP A 130 5.21 22.84 -3.10
CA ASP A 130 4.18 22.44 -2.12
C ASP A 130 3.81 23.54 -1.08
N GLU A 131 4.38 24.76 -1.19
CA GLU A 131 4.10 25.83 -0.21
C GLU A 131 2.92 26.76 -0.55
N VAL A 132 2.28 26.63 -1.72
CA VAL A 132 1.17 27.52 -2.09
C VAL A 132 -0.09 26.70 -2.40
N ILE A 133 -0.78 26.26 -1.35
CA ILE A 133 -2.24 26.31 -1.12
C ILE A 133 -2.45 25.75 0.31
N LYS A 134 -2.35 26.63 1.31
CA LYS A 134 -2.74 26.30 2.70
C LYS A 134 -4.20 26.68 2.91
N ASP A 135 -5.10 25.71 2.82
CA ASP A 135 -6.41 25.79 3.49
C ASP A 135 -6.22 25.36 4.96
N LYS A 136 -6.44 26.30 5.88
CA LYS A 136 -6.21 26.16 7.34
C LYS A 136 -7.35 25.44 8.06
N SER A 137 -7.95 24.42 7.46
CA SER A 137 -9.12 23.76 8.04
C SER A 137 -9.23 22.26 7.77
N LYS A 138 -8.14 21.48 7.89
CA LYS A 138 -8.21 20.01 8.05
C LYS A 138 -6.95 19.45 8.71
N GLY A 139 -7.14 18.61 9.72
CA GLY A 139 -6.09 18.14 10.64
C GLY A 139 -4.97 17.35 9.95
N LYS A 140 -3.73 17.70 10.30
CA LYS A 140 -2.51 16.97 9.96
C LYS A 140 -2.49 15.59 10.61
N LYS A 141 -2.86 14.54 9.88
CA LYS A 141 -2.35 13.17 10.09
C LYS A 141 -2.25 12.44 8.76
N SER A 142 -1.27 12.82 7.95
CA SER A 142 -0.78 11.99 6.85
C SER A 142 -0.11 10.74 7.44
N LYS A 143 -0.51 9.55 6.97
CA LYS A 143 -0.06 8.22 7.42
C LYS A 143 1.45 7.95 7.20
N ALA A 144 2.17 8.85 6.54
CA ALA A 144 3.54 8.65 6.07
C ALA A 144 4.62 8.79 7.17
N VAL A 145 4.38 9.54 8.25
CA VAL A 145 5.47 9.92 9.18
C VAL A 145 5.78 8.86 10.25
N ALA A 146 4.98 7.80 10.40
CA ALA A 146 5.11 6.85 11.51
C ALA A 146 5.81 5.52 11.16
N LYS A 147 6.42 5.37 9.96
CA LYS A 147 6.98 4.07 9.51
C LYS A 147 8.46 4.06 9.12
N ALA A 148 9.22 5.13 9.32
CA ALA A 148 10.67 5.07 9.16
C ALA A 148 11.32 4.52 10.44
N GLY A 149 11.45 3.19 10.54
CA GLY A 149 12.60 2.63 11.24
C GLY A 149 13.88 3.07 10.52
N SER A 150 15.00 3.12 11.23
CA SER A 150 16.31 3.66 10.80
C SER A 150 16.98 2.95 9.61
N ALA A 151 16.23 2.22 8.78
CA ALA A 151 16.72 1.42 7.65
C ALA A 151 16.36 2.10 6.32
N LYS A 152 17.38 2.52 5.57
CA LYS A 152 17.27 3.15 4.23
C LYS A 152 16.94 2.11 3.15
N TYR A 153 17.48 0.90 3.30
CA TYR A 153 17.42 -0.17 2.29
C TYR A 153 16.39 -1.24 2.64
N GLN A 154 15.76 -1.83 1.61
CA GLN A 154 14.76 -2.88 1.78
C GLN A 154 15.38 -4.12 2.45
N TRP A 155 16.62 -4.46 2.11
CA TRP A 155 17.36 -5.56 2.74
C TRP A 155 17.44 -5.41 4.26
N GLN A 156 17.77 -4.20 4.75
CA GLN A 156 17.86 -3.91 6.18
C GLN A 156 16.51 -4.05 6.88
N ILE A 157 15.42 -3.63 6.22
CA ILE A 157 14.05 -3.83 6.73
C ILE A 157 13.76 -5.32 6.88
N MET A 158 14.14 -6.14 5.90
CA MET A 158 13.95 -7.59 5.96
C MET A 158 14.80 -8.25 7.06
N GLN A 159 16.02 -7.77 7.30
CA GLN A 159 16.84 -8.22 8.43
C GLN A 159 16.19 -7.88 9.78
N SER A 160 15.54 -6.72 9.90
CA SER A 160 14.83 -6.33 11.12
C SER A 160 13.66 -7.26 11.48
N LEU A 161 13.16 -8.04 10.51
CA LEU A 161 12.16 -9.10 10.74
C LEU A 161 12.76 -10.39 11.33
N GLY A 162 14.08 -10.44 11.54
CA GLY A 162 14.81 -11.59 12.05
C GLY A 162 15.10 -12.66 10.99
N LEU A 163 15.03 -12.31 9.71
CA LEU A 163 15.30 -13.23 8.60
C LEU A 163 16.81 -13.42 8.39
N SER A 164 17.20 -14.64 8.02
CA SER A 164 18.58 -14.91 7.61
C SER A 164 18.87 -14.33 6.22
N ASN A 165 20.13 -13.94 5.94
CA ASN A 165 20.52 -13.39 4.63
C ASN A 165 20.13 -14.31 3.45
N ALA A 166 20.25 -15.63 3.64
CA ALA A 166 19.88 -16.62 2.63
C ALA A 166 18.36 -16.70 2.37
N GLU A 167 17.54 -16.42 3.39
CA GLU A 167 16.08 -16.31 3.22
C GLU A 167 15.70 -14.99 2.56
N ILE A 168 16.34 -13.88 2.95
CA ILE A 168 16.05 -12.56 2.38
C ILE A 168 16.24 -12.57 0.86
N ALA A 169 17.31 -13.20 0.36
CA ALA A 169 17.55 -13.33 -1.07
C ALA A 169 16.36 -13.94 -1.85
N LYS A 170 15.58 -14.84 -1.24
CA LYS A 170 14.41 -15.46 -1.88
C LYS A 170 13.25 -14.48 -2.09
N PHE A 171 13.21 -13.37 -1.34
CA PHE A 171 12.20 -12.33 -1.48
C PHE A 171 12.44 -11.42 -2.70
N ALA A 172 13.50 -11.62 -3.48
CA ALA A 172 13.61 -11.03 -4.81
C ALA A 172 12.51 -11.55 -5.76
N ASP A 173 11.96 -12.75 -5.49
CA ASP A 173 10.78 -13.27 -6.16
C ASP A 173 9.50 -12.93 -5.38
N ALA A 174 8.59 -12.19 -6.01
CA ALA A 174 7.30 -11.82 -5.44
C ALA A 174 6.47 -13.03 -5.01
N GLN A 175 6.59 -14.19 -5.68
CA GLN A 175 5.87 -15.41 -5.31
C GLN A 175 6.30 -15.95 -3.95
N HIS A 176 7.53 -15.68 -3.52
CA HIS A 176 7.99 -16.07 -2.19
C HIS A 176 7.21 -15.35 -1.08
N TRP A 177 6.86 -14.08 -1.28
CA TRP A 177 6.07 -13.29 -0.33
C TRP A 177 4.70 -13.90 -0.07
N LEU A 178 4.04 -14.36 -1.15
CA LEU A 178 2.72 -15.01 -1.10
C LEU A 178 2.72 -16.32 -0.32
N ARG A 179 3.89 -16.99 -0.21
CA ARG A 179 4.05 -18.22 0.57
C ARG A 179 4.52 -17.94 1.99
N TYR A 180 5.27 -16.86 2.19
CA TYR A 180 5.86 -16.54 3.48
C TYR A 180 4.90 -15.79 4.39
N PHE A 181 4.37 -14.63 3.98
CA PHE A 181 3.62 -13.76 4.90
C PHE A 181 2.22 -14.28 5.27
N PRO A 182 1.42 -14.88 4.36
CA PRO A 182 0.08 -15.34 4.71
C PRO A 182 0.02 -16.37 5.86
N PRO A 183 0.85 -17.45 5.88
CA PRO A 183 0.87 -18.37 7.03
C PRO A 183 1.26 -17.69 8.35
N HIS A 184 2.20 -16.74 8.31
CA HIS A 184 2.60 -15.97 9.48
C HIS A 184 1.49 -15.04 9.96
N CYS A 185 0.74 -14.42 9.06
CA CYS A 185 -0.43 -13.61 9.40
C CYS A 185 -1.48 -14.44 10.15
N ILE A 186 -1.77 -15.66 9.67
CA ILE A 186 -2.68 -16.60 10.34
C ILE A 186 -2.14 -16.97 11.72
N ALA A 187 -0.86 -17.34 11.82
CA ALA A 187 -0.24 -17.73 13.08
C ALA A 187 -0.27 -16.60 14.12
N ASP A 188 0.02 -15.37 13.71
CA ASP A 188 0.02 -14.19 14.58
C ASP A 188 -1.39 -13.87 15.08
N LEU A 189 -2.41 -13.97 14.22
CA LEU A 189 -3.82 -13.74 14.60
C LEU A 189 -4.43 -14.88 15.43
N LYS A 190 -4.01 -16.14 15.19
CA LYS A 190 -4.34 -17.27 16.06
C LYS A 190 -3.73 -17.08 17.45
N LYS A 191 -2.47 -16.64 17.53
CA LYS A 191 -1.79 -16.32 18.78
C LYS A 191 -2.42 -15.14 19.53
N MET A 192 -3.09 -14.23 18.83
CA MET A 192 -3.92 -13.18 19.43
C MET A 192 -5.24 -13.73 20.02
N GLY A 193 -5.69 -14.93 19.65
CA GLY A 193 -6.93 -15.54 20.11
C GLY A 193 -8.19 -15.03 19.39
N THR A 194 -8.04 -14.65 18.11
CA THR A 194 -9.15 -14.13 17.30
C THR A 194 -10.22 -15.19 16.99
N LYS A 195 -11.48 -14.77 16.95
CA LYS A 195 -12.67 -15.62 16.73
C LYS A 195 -12.94 -15.88 15.24
N ILE A 196 -11.89 -16.19 14.49
CA ILE A 196 -11.94 -16.29 13.03
C ILE A 196 -12.19 -17.75 12.58
N ASP A 197 -13.05 -17.93 11.57
CA ASP A 197 -13.19 -19.20 10.85
C ASP A 197 -12.11 -19.32 9.77
N TRP A 198 -11.00 -19.97 10.11
CA TRP A 198 -9.82 -20.08 9.25
C TRP A 198 -10.02 -20.96 8.02
N ARG A 199 -11.06 -21.80 7.97
CA ARG A 199 -11.40 -22.59 6.76
C ARG A 199 -11.79 -21.69 5.58
N ARG A 200 -12.16 -20.44 5.88
CA ARG A 200 -12.59 -19.42 4.91
C ARG A 200 -11.47 -18.44 4.55
N ALA A 201 -10.23 -18.68 5.02
CA ALA A 201 -9.10 -17.85 4.68
C ALA A 201 -8.62 -18.11 3.24
N PHE A 202 -8.20 -17.04 2.56
CA PHE A 202 -7.72 -17.12 1.19
C PHE A 202 -6.74 -15.98 0.86
N ILE A 203 -5.99 -16.15 -0.23
CA ILE A 203 -5.18 -15.10 -0.88
C ILE A 203 -5.85 -14.63 -2.17
N THR A 204 -5.49 -13.44 -2.64
CA THR A 204 -6.28 -12.72 -3.66
C THR A 204 -5.72 -12.74 -5.09
N THR A 205 -4.55 -13.31 -5.33
CA THR A 205 -3.94 -13.40 -6.67
C THR A 205 -4.44 -14.61 -7.45
N ASP A 206 -4.04 -14.70 -8.71
CA ASP A 206 -4.25 -15.84 -9.62
C ASP A 206 -3.69 -17.17 -9.11
N VAL A 207 -2.73 -17.12 -8.17
CA VAL A 207 -2.25 -18.28 -7.39
C VAL A 207 -3.40 -19.01 -6.68
N ASN A 208 -4.48 -18.30 -6.34
CA ASN A 208 -5.71 -18.92 -5.84
C ASN A 208 -6.77 -19.01 -6.95
N PRO A 209 -6.97 -20.19 -7.57
CA PRO A 209 -7.86 -20.33 -8.72
C PRO A 209 -9.33 -20.06 -8.40
N TYR A 210 -9.75 -20.30 -7.15
CA TYR A 210 -11.13 -20.06 -6.73
C TYR A 210 -11.44 -18.56 -6.64
N TYR A 211 -10.52 -17.79 -6.06
CA TYR A 211 -10.68 -16.35 -5.95
C TYR A 211 -10.51 -15.66 -7.30
N ASP A 212 -9.57 -16.13 -8.12
CA ASP A 212 -9.43 -15.67 -9.51
C ASP A 212 -10.72 -15.88 -10.31
N SER A 213 -11.31 -17.09 -10.24
CA SER A 213 -12.59 -17.37 -10.89
C SER A 213 -13.71 -16.46 -10.38
N PHE A 214 -13.75 -16.16 -9.08
CA PHE A 214 -14.71 -15.22 -8.49
C PHE A 214 -14.52 -13.79 -9.03
N VAL A 215 -13.28 -13.30 -9.10
CA VAL A 215 -12.97 -11.97 -9.65
C VAL A 215 -13.29 -11.92 -11.16
N CYS A 216 -12.93 -12.94 -11.92
CA CYS A 216 -13.29 -13.07 -13.33
C CYS A 216 -14.81 -12.99 -13.55
N TRP A 217 -15.59 -13.68 -12.73
CA TRP A 217 -17.05 -13.60 -12.74
C TRP A 217 -17.53 -12.17 -12.44
N GLN A 218 -16.97 -11.51 -11.42
CA GLN A 218 -17.33 -10.14 -11.05
C GLN A 218 -17.07 -9.15 -12.19
N PHE A 219 -15.89 -9.20 -12.82
CA PHE A 219 -15.53 -8.31 -13.93
C PHE A 219 -16.39 -8.55 -15.16
N ARG A 220 -16.76 -9.80 -15.47
CA ARG A 220 -17.74 -10.12 -16.53
C ARG A 220 -19.09 -9.46 -16.23
N LYS A 221 -19.60 -9.58 -15.00
CA LYS A 221 -20.86 -8.94 -14.60
C LYS A 221 -20.81 -7.41 -14.66
N LEU A 222 -19.69 -6.81 -14.24
CA LEU A 222 -19.49 -5.36 -14.34
C LEU A 222 -19.47 -4.88 -15.79
N ARG A 223 -18.83 -5.64 -16.69
CA ARG A 223 -18.85 -5.35 -18.13
C ARG A 223 -20.25 -5.48 -18.72
N ASP A 224 -20.97 -6.56 -18.40
CA ASP A 224 -22.35 -6.79 -18.87
C ASP A 224 -23.30 -5.66 -18.38
N ALA A 225 -23.04 -5.14 -17.18
CA ALA A 225 -23.75 -4.00 -16.59
C ALA A 225 -23.23 -2.62 -17.07
N LYS A 226 -22.34 -2.58 -18.08
CA LYS A 226 -21.74 -1.36 -18.65
C LYS A 226 -21.06 -0.47 -17.61
N LYS A 227 -20.38 -1.08 -16.63
CA LYS A 227 -19.57 -0.39 -15.60
C LYS A 227 -18.07 -0.41 -15.90
N ILE A 228 -17.66 -1.10 -16.95
CA ILE A 228 -16.28 -1.13 -17.45
C ILE A 228 -16.30 -0.58 -18.87
N ASP A 229 -15.41 0.36 -19.14
CA ASP A 229 -15.24 0.96 -20.46
C ASP A 229 -13.76 0.98 -20.84
N PHE A 230 -13.47 1.09 -22.13
CA PHE A 230 -12.12 1.14 -22.66
C PHE A 230 -11.93 2.43 -23.46
N GLY A 231 -10.95 3.24 -23.06
CA GLY A 231 -10.66 4.49 -23.75
C GLY A 231 -9.39 5.16 -23.23
N LYS A 232 -8.91 6.15 -23.99
CA LYS A 232 -7.80 7.00 -23.55
C LYS A 232 -8.30 7.98 -22.50
N ARG A 233 -7.68 7.97 -21.33
CA ARG A 233 -8.04 8.81 -20.18
C ARG A 233 -6.79 9.37 -19.53
N TYR A 234 -6.91 10.56 -18.96
CA TYR A 234 -5.86 11.10 -18.10
C TYR A 234 -5.88 10.38 -16.76
N THR A 235 -4.69 10.00 -16.30
CA THR A 235 -4.45 9.37 -15.00
C THR A 235 -3.07 9.77 -14.53
N ILE A 236 -2.85 9.78 -13.22
CA ILE A 236 -1.49 9.77 -12.69
C ILE A 236 -0.82 8.49 -13.18
N TYR A 237 0.39 8.62 -13.70
CA TYR A 237 1.11 7.57 -14.40
C TYR A 237 2.54 7.53 -13.89
N SER A 238 3.05 6.32 -13.62
CA SER A 238 4.45 6.13 -13.24
C SER A 238 5.25 5.77 -14.50
N PRO A 239 6.18 6.63 -14.97
CA PRO A 239 7.04 6.30 -16.12
C PRO A 239 7.92 5.09 -15.86
N LYS A 240 8.33 4.88 -14.61
CA LYS A 240 9.17 3.75 -14.19
C LYS A 240 8.41 2.43 -14.23
N ASP A 241 7.15 2.43 -13.79
CA ASP A 241 6.34 1.21 -13.72
C ASP A 241 5.57 0.96 -15.03
N GLY A 242 5.49 1.94 -15.92
CA GLY A 242 4.84 1.79 -17.22
C GLY A 242 3.32 1.65 -17.14
N GLN A 243 2.69 2.14 -16.06
CA GLN A 243 1.26 1.95 -15.80
C GLN A 243 0.64 3.11 -14.97
N PRO A 244 -0.70 3.19 -14.89
CA PRO A 244 -1.38 4.12 -14.00
C PRO A 244 -0.99 3.91 -12.53
N CYS A 245 -0.67 4.99 -11.81
CA CYS A 245 -0.29 4.95 -10.39
C CYS A 245 -1.46 5.42 -9.51
N MET A 246 -2.20 4.44 -8.99
CA MET A 246 -3.37 4.64 -8.15
C MET A 246 -2.97 4.87 -6.69
N ASP A 247 -3.91 5.31 -5.85
CA ASP A 247 -3.63 5.77 -4.49
C ASP A 247 -2.84 4.78 -3.63
N HIS A 248 -3.11 3.47 -3.77
CA HIS A 248 -2.47 2.43 -2.97
C HIS A 248 -1.06 2.04 -3.49
N ASP A 249 -0.68 2.51 -4.68
CA ASP A 249 0.63 2.27 -5.28
C ASP A 249 1.58 3.46 -5.01
N ARG A 250 1.10 4.53 -4.38
CA ARG A 250 1.86 5.76 -4.13
C ARG A 250 2.62 5.73 -2.81
N SER A 251 3.82 6.31 -2.81
CA SER A 251 4.56 6.64 -1.59
C SER A 251 4.11 7.97 -0.97
N SER A 252 3.67 8.93 -1.80
CA SER A 252 3.20 10.26 -1.40
C SER A 252 2.02 10.74 -2.26
N GLY A 253 1.25 11.72 -1.77
CA GLY A 253 0.14 12.30 -2.52
C GLY A 253 -1.07 11.37 -2.72
N GLU A 254 -1.45 10.60 -1.69
CA GLU A 254 -2.71 9.85 -1.67
C GLU A 254 -3.89 10.81 -1.89
N GLY A 255 -4.73 10.54 -2.91
CA GLY A 255 -5.86 11.39 -3.28
C GLY A 255 -5.54 12.55 -4.23
N VAL A 256 -4.28 12.71 -4.67
CA VAL A 256 -3.94 13.70 -5.72
C VAL A 256 -4.49 13.25 -7.07
N ALA A 257 -5.24 14.12 -7.73
CA ALA A 257 -5.81 13.89 -9.05
C ALA A 257 -5.10 14.76 -10.11
N PRO A 258 -5.16 14.39 -11.41
CA PRO A 258 -4.71 15.27 -12.48
C PRO A 258 -5.43 16.63 -12.40
N GLN A 259 -4.65 17.71 -12.46
CA GLN A 259 -5.18 19.08 -12.51
C GLN A 259 -5.09 19.60 -13.94
N GLU A 260 -6.21 20.09 -14.47
CA GLU A 260 -6.28 20.67 -15.81
C GLU A 260 -5.73 22.09 -15.83
N TYR A 261 -4.93 22.40 -16.85
CA TYR A 261 -4.44 23.75 -17.16
C TYR A 261 -4.65 24.03 -18.64
N THR A 262 -4.97 25.29 -18.98
CA THR A 262 -4.93 25.75 -20.37
C THR A 262 -3.50 26.11 -20.74
N LEU A 263 -2.98 25.53 -21.82
CA LEU A 263 -1.66 25.84 -22.36
C LEU A 263 -1.77 26.86 -23.50
N VAL A 264 -1.31 28.09 -23.25
CA VAL A 264 -1.26 29.17 -24.23
C VAL A 264 0.07 29.09 -25.00
N LYS A 265 -0.02 29.03 -26.33
CA LYS A 265 1.15 29.00 -27.22
C LYS A 265 1.47 30.41 -27.72
N LEU A 266 2.56 31.01 -27.26
CA LEU A 266 3.05 32.32 -27.71
C LEU A 266 4.16 32.12 -28.74
N ARG A 267 3.93 32.54 -29.99
CA ARG A 267 4.93 32.42 -31.05
C ARG A 267 6.05 33.44 -30.85
N VAL A 268 7.31 32.98 -30.90
CA VAL A 268 8.48 33.87 -30.94
C VAL A 268 8.58 34.48 -32.34
N LEU A 269 8.68 35.82 -32.39
CA LEU A 269 8.79 36.58 -33.63
C LEU A 269 10.25 36.95 -33.90
N ASP A 270 10.53 37.32 -35.15
CA ASP A 270 11.83 37.82 -35.55
C ASP A 270 12.05 39.27 -35.08
N PRO A 271 13.29 39.65 -34.70
CA PRO A 271 14.50 38.82 -34.66
C PRO A 271 14.52 37.86 -33.47
N MET A 272 14.85 36.59 -33.73
CA MET A 272 14.95 35.60 -32.66
C MET A 272 16.15 35.89 -31.73
N PRO A 273 16.03 35.60 -30.42
CA PRO A 273 17.16 35.65 -29.49
C PRO A 273 18.35 34.82 -29.99
N PRO A 274 19.61 35.23 -29.74
CA PRO A 274 20.80 34.52 -30.22
C PRO A 274 20.83 33.02 -29.89
N VAL A 275 20.27 32.63 -28.74
CA VAL A 275 20.17 31.23 -28.28
C VAL A 275 19.28 30.38 -29.21
N LEU A 276 18.29 30.99 -29.85
CA LEU A 276 17.33 30.32 -30.74
C LEU A 276 17.67 30.49 -32.23
N SER A 277 18.76 31.20 -32.56
CA SER A 277 19.17 31.51 -33.94
C SER A 277 19.47 30.29 -34.81
N LYS A 278 19.72 29.12 -34.21
CA LYS A 278 19.99 27.85 -34.91
C LYS A 278 18.73 27.04 -35.23
N ILE A 279 17.54 27.55 -34.90
CA ILE A 279 16.28 26.83 -35.07
C ILE A 279 15.52 27.39 -36.27
N ASP A 280 15.47 26.61 -37.35
CA ASP A 280 14.75 26.97 -38.58
C ASP A 280 13.24 26.71 -38.54
N LYS A 281 12.71 26.31 -37.37
CA LYS A 281 11.29 25.98 -37.16
C LYS A 281 10.59 27.04 -36.29
N PRO A 282 9.27 27.23 -36.44
CA PRO A 282 8.52 28.15 -35.58
C PRO A 282 8.63 27.76 -34.10
N VAL A 283 9.14 28.68 -33.28
CA VAL A 283 9.29 28.49 -31.83
C VAL A 283 8.06 29.03 -31.10
N TYR A 284 7.55 28.25 -30.14
CA TYR A 284 6.45 28.66 -29.27
C TYR A 284 6.86 28.54 -27.81
N LEU A 285 6.67 29.62 -27.04
CA LEU A 285 6.65 29.57 -25.59
C LEU A 285 5.30 29.01 -25.16
N VAL A 286 5.31 28.03 -24.25
CA VAL A 286 4.09 27.37 -23.76
C VAL A 286 3.88 27.76 -22.31
N ALA A 287 2.87 28.60 -22.05
CA ALA A 287 2.54 29.07 -20.72
C ALA A 287 1.26 28.39 -20.21
N ALA A 288 1.28 27.89 -18.97
CA ALA A 288 0.11 27.28 -18.33
C ALA A 288 -0.71 28.34 -17.58
N THR A 289 -2.04 28.30 -17.69
CA THR A 289 -2.96 29.17 -16.93
C THR A 289 -4.22 28.41 -16.51
N LEU A 290 -4.76 28.77 -15.34
CA LEU A 290 -6.09 28.35 -14.88
C LEU A 290 -7.19 29.35 -15.28
N ARG A 291 -6.79 30.50 -15.83
CA ARG A 291 -7.67 31.63 -16.17
C ARG A 291 -7.54 31.97 -17.65
N PRO A 292 -8.09 31.15 -18.56
CA PRO A 292 -8.01 31.40 -20.00
C PRO A 292 -8.71 32.70 -20.41
N GLU A 293 -9.66 33.20 -19.62
CA GLU A 293 -10.38 34.44 -19.88
C GLU A 293 -9.50 35.70 -19.80
N THR A 294 -8.36 35.65 -19.10
CA THR A 294 -7.47 36.81 -18.95
C THR A 294 -6.46 36.96 -20.08
N VAL A 295 -6.48 36.06 -21.07
CA VAL A 295 -5.51 36.06 -22.19
C VAL A 295 -5.57 37.35 -23.02
N TYR A 296 -6.71 38.03 -23.07
CA TYR A 296 -6.86 39.33 -23.75
C TYR A 296 -6.07 40.47 -23.11
N GLY A 297 -5.71 40.34 -21.83
CA GLY A 297 -4.96 41.35 -21.06
C GLY A 297 -3.47 41.05 -20.92
N LEU A 298 -2.91 40.15 -21.74
CA LEU A 298 -1.49 39.80 -21.67
C LEU A 298 -0.62 40.98 -22.15
N THR A 299 0.18 41.53 -21.25
CA THR A 299 1.15 42.60 -21.55
C THR A 299 2.55 42.08 -21.85
N ASN A 300 2.91 40.94 -21.26
CA ASN A 300 4.24 40.34 -21.34
C ASN A 300 4.18 38.85 -20.95
N CYS A 301 5.30 38.13 -21.15
CA CYS A 301 5.49 36.75 -20.70
C CYS A 301 6.54 36.72 -19.60
N PHE A 302 6.26 36.07 -18.47
CA PHE A 302 7.20 35.92 -17.37
C PHE A 302 8.04 34.65 -17.55
N LEU A 303 9.34 34.78 -17.33
CA LEU A 303 10.33 33.70 -17.34
C LEU A 303 11.18 33.83 -16.09
N HIS A 304 11.48 32.71 -15.43
CA HIS A 304 12.41 32.71 -14.31
C HIS A 304 13.84 32.61 -14.86
N PRO A 305 14.73 33.59 -14.59
CA PRO A 305 16.05 33.64 -15.23
C PRO A 305 16.97 32.50 -14.82
N ASP A 306 16.78 31.93 -13.63
CA ASP A 306 17.69 30.91 -13.06
C ASP A 306 17.21 29.45 -13.21
N ILE A 307 16.06 29.20 -13.86
CA ILE A 307 15.63 27.82 -14.13
C ILE A 307 16.52 27.25 -15.23
N LYS A 308 17.27 26.20 -14.89
CA LYS A 308 18.16 25.47 -15.79
C LYS A 308 17.43 24.38 -16.57
#